data_AF-A0A0F9KLR3-F1
#
_entry.id   AF-A0A0F9KLR3-F1
#
_cell.length_a   1.000
_cell.length_b   1.000
_cell.length_c   1.000
_cell.angle_alpha   90.00
_cell.angle_beta   90.00
_cell.angle_gamma   90.00
#
_symmetry.space_group_name_H-M   'P 1'
#
loop_
_entity.id
_entity.type
_entity.pdbx_description
1 polymer ?
#
loop_
_entity_poly.entity_id
_entity_poly.type
_entity_poly.pdbx_seq_one_letter_code
_entity_poly.pdbx_strand_id
1 'polypeptide(L)'
;KIVNKVKKEIGIKGKVKIGFGKYPILNAMAYGSVFDKRIAIIAEDINQIPKDELKGIIAHELAHTKGKHTLILTFITTIDLIIRMILGIPATYYDYTFGNPTIPLFTFIILNLSIYILLFILVRILEGRADLRAKKAGFARELAKALYNLESFYASGREIGFNTMLLSKEKISNDNKILDYLNTASYLYGSMIKPSRVSLLGNLLNSHPPSYFRIAALLDDKLKPTKEAILPFICLKKSKQKKYGQLFEKSRQVFKVIANEKFKEYFQIDDIALLSNDLGRREIFKLDLNKDYIFRNKITDEIIFGQLIDVQFLDNICSRDQLIITNLKTHEKEYLESAFFLRNQIDLGETYYLKKDSPFILKGIQNEERNYIFLDQNNNQFQKPILKTKLPNSVALIKNLENNEVFFKNKGEISILKCVEVSKTDDFNKIEIILSEEDESLKEPELVSYNLKDLIIKPRYIYLPIRKDFQHRKSEVKVMKWLIGKKILTQIYLKKPVNNFEMGYIQSIDVKNNLKTKSESEEKRHVNLLKLINIFGKETLIPFQTIESIGFEFESVIIQKKSATSFTSRLGYKILKKLKPNKIIIT
;
A
#
# COMPACT_ATOMS: atom_id res chain seq x y z
N LYS A 1 -23.27 24.97 -20.36
CA LYS A 1 -22.34 25.29 -21.48
C LYS A 1 -21.35 24.15 -21.76
N ILE A 2 -20.57 23.67 -20.79
CA ILE A 2 -19.59 22.57 -20.96
C ILE A 2 -20.19 21.32 -21.60
N VAL A 3 -21.30 20.80 -21.06
CA VAL A 3 -21.99 19.61 -21.59
C VAL A 3 -22.35 19.76 -23.07
N ASN A 4 -22.86 20.92 -23.49
CA ASN A 4 -23.20 21.14 -24.90
C ASN A 4 -21.97 21.11 -25.82
N LYS A 5 -20.82 21.62 -25.36
CA LYS A 5 -19.56 21.55 -26.11
C LYS A 5 -19.10 20.09 -26.22
N VAL A 6 -18.95 19.39 -25.10
CA VAL A 6 -18.49 18.00 -25.08
C VAL A 6 -19.42 17.08 -25.87
N LYS A 7 -20.73 17.29 -25.77
CA LYS A 7 -21.74 16.57 -26.56
C LYS A 7 -21.53 16.72 -28.07
N LYS A 8 -21.14 17.92 -28.54
CA LYS A 8 -20.84 18.17 -29.96
C LYS A 8 -19.61 17.36 -30.39
N GLU A 9 -18.54 17.40 -29.60
CA GLU A 9 -17.30 16.65 -29.87
C GLU A 9 -17.51 15.12 -29.84
N ILE A 10 -18.32 14.61 -28.91
CA ILE A 10 -18.68 13.17 -28.83
C ILE A 10 -19.68 12.76 -29.93
N GLY A 11 -20.28 13.72 -30.63
CA GLY A 11 -21.22 13.47 -31.73
C GLY A 11 -22.59 12.96 -31.27
N ILE A 12 -23.10 13.47 -30.15
CA ILE A 12 -24.45 13.15 -29.65
C ILE A 12 -25.47 14.13 -30.23
N LYS A 13 -26.51 13.58 -30.87
CA LYS A 13 -27.69 14.34 -31.34
C LYS A 13 -28.76 14.44 -30.24
N GLY A 14 -29.57 15.51 -30.26
CA GLY A 14 -30.68 15.73 -29.33
C GLY A 14 -30.28 16.35 -27.98
N LYS A 15 -31.24 16.80 -27.18
CA LYS A 15 -30.98 17.44 -25.88
C LYS A 15 -30.41 16.45 -24.87
N VAL A 16 -29.44 16.88 -24.05
CA VAL A 16 -28.96 16.14 -22.88
C VAL A 16 -29.39 16.93 -21.66
N LYS A 17 -30.15 16.32 -20.76
CA LYS A 17 -30.56 16.94 -19.49
C LYS A 17 -29.46 16.72 -18.45
N ILE A 18 -29.28 17.70 -17.58
CA ILE A 18 -28.18 17.70 -16.60
C ILE A 18 -28.83 17.86 -15.23
N GLY A 19 -28.49 16.95 -14.32
CA GLY A 19 -28.77 17.05 -12.89
C GLY A 19 -27.49 17.28 -12.12
N PHE A 20 -27.58 18.01 -11.01
CA PHE A 20 -26.52 18.13 -10.04
C PHE A 20 -27.03 17.67 -8.67
N GLY A 21 -26.32 16.74 -8.06
CA GLY A 21 -26.58 16.25 -6.71
C GLY A 21 -25.49 16.72 -5.76
N LYS A 22 -25.87 17.35 -4.65
CA LYS A 22 -24.94 17.84 -3.63
C LYS A 22 -24.63 16.74 -2.60
N TYR A 23 -23.48 16.07 -2.75
CA TYR A 23 -23.08 14.94 -1.89
C TYR A 23 -21.58 14.95 -1.59
N PRO A 24 -21.13 14.43 -0.43
CA PRO A 24 -19.70 14.40 -0.05
C PRO A 24 -18.92 13.28 -0.78
N ILE A 25 -19.18 13.09 -2.06
CA ILE A 25 -18.47 12.18 -2.98
C ILE A 25 -18.30 12.85 -4.32
N LEU A 26 -17.22 12.49 -5.02
CA LEU A 26 -17.01 12.87 -6.40
C LEU A 26 -17.43 11.72 -7.31
N ASN A 27 -18.50 11.91 -8.09
CA ASN A 27 -18.97 10.94 -9.08
C ASN A 27 -19.76 11.62 -10.22
N ALA A 28 -19.92 10.93 -11.33
CA ALA A 28 -20.87 11.31 -12.38
C ALA A 28 -21.46 10.05 -13.02
N MET A 29 -22.67 10.15 -13.56
CA MET A 29 -23.31 9.04 -14.25
C MET A 29 -24.18 9.51 -15.41
N ALA A 30 -24.08 8.82 -16.54
CA ALA A 30 -25.07 8.89 -17.61
C ALA A 30 -26.24 7.92 -17.37
N TYR A 31 -27.47 8.41 -17.54
CA TYR A 31 -28.69 7.63 -17.34
C TYR A 31 -29.83 8.06 -18.27
N GLY A 32 -30.90 7.27 -18.27
CA GLY A 32 -32.09 7.50 -19.09
C GLY A 32 -32.14 6.63 -20.35
N SER A 33 -33.28 6.67 -21.03
CA SER A 33 -33.56 5.82 -22.20
C SER A 33 -32.88 6.36 -23.46
N VAL A 34 -32.95 5.61 -24.57
CA VAL A 34 -32.44 6.05 -25.88
C VAL A 34 -33.03 7.41 -26.33
N PHE A 35 -34.25 7.71 -25.87
CA PHE A 35 -34.99 8.92 -26.18
C PHE A 35 -34.81 10.05 -25.15
N ASP A 36 -34.38 9.75 -23.92
CA ASP A 36 -34.19 10.73 -22.85
C ASP A 36 -32.79 10.61 -22.23
N LYS A 37 -31.83 11.39 -22.75
CA LYS A 37 -30.42 11.34 -22.35
C LYS A 37 -30.16 12.28 -21.18
N ARG A 38 -29.67 11.74 -20.07
CA ARG A 38 -29.40 12.50 -18.85
C ARG A 38 -27.99 12.24 -18.33
N ILE A 39 -27.43 13.25 -17.66
CA ILE A 39 -26.21 13.12 -16.86
C ILE A 39 -26.50 13.68 -15.48
N ALA A 40 -26.11 12.96 -14.45
CA ALA A 40 -26.03 13.47 -13.09
C ALA A 40 -24.57 13.68 -12.72
N ILE A 41 -24.25 14.87 -12.21
CA ILE A 41 -22.96 15.17 -11.59
C ILE A 41 -23.19 15.18 -10.09
N ILE A 42 -22.37 14.44 -9.35
CA ILE A 42 -22.48 14.25 -7.91
C ILE A 42 -21.19 14.79 -7.30
N ALA A 43 -21.29 15.88 -6.56
CA ALA A 43 -20.16 16.52 -5.90
C ALA A 43 -20.62 17.34 -4.70
N GLU A 44 -19.71 17.67 -3.79
CA GLU A 44 -20.05 18.54 -2.67
C GLU A 44 -20.31 19.98 -3.17
N ASP A 45 -19.49 20.40 -4.14
CA ASP A 45 -19.64 21.64 -4.87
C ASP A 45 -19.09 21.42 -6.29
N ILE A 46 -19.87 21.80 -7.30
CA ILE A 46 -19.46 21.71 -8.70
C ILE A 46 -18.27 22.63 -9.00
N ASN A 47 -18.10 23.72 -8.24
CA ASN A 47 -17.02 24.68 -8.43
C ASN A 47 -15.67 24.17 -7.93
N GLN A 48 -15.66 23.10 -7.12
CA GLN A 48 -14.43 22.46 -6.64
C GLN A 48 -13.83 21.48 -7.66
N ILE A 49 -14.56 21.15 -8.73
CA ILE A 49 -14.07 20.28 -9.79
C ILE A 49 -13.44 21.16 -10.87
N PRO A 50 -12.13 20.99 -11.19
CA PRO A 50 -11.50 21.69 -12.29
C PRO A 50 -12.26 21.50 -13.61
N LYS A 51 -12.41 22.59 -14.38
CA LYS A 51 -13.25 22.62 -15.58
C LYS A 51 -12.76 21.64 -16.66
N ASP A 52 -11.46 21.38 -16.74
CA ASP A 52 -10.87 20.42 -17.66
C ASP A 52 -11.22 18.99 -17.26
N GLU A 53 -11.07 18.63 -15.99
CA GLU A 53 -11.46 17.32 -15.45
C GLU A 53 -12.95 17.05 -15.62
N LEU A 54 -13.79 18.05 -15.36
CA LEU A 54 -15.23 17.95 -15.57
C LEU A 54 -15.56 17.67 -17.05
N LYS A 55 -14.82 18.24 -18.01
CA LYS A 55 -14.99 17.90 -19.43
C LYS A 55 -14.65 16.43 -19.70
N GLY A 56 -13.54 15.94 -19.14
CA GLY A 56 -13.12 14.54 -19.27
C GLY A 56 -14.17 13.57 -18.73
N ILE A 57 -14.68 13.84 -17.52
CA ILE A 57 -15.74 13.05 -16.87
C ILE A 57 -17.02 13.05 -17.74
N ILE A 58 -17.48 14.22 -18.17
CA ILE A 58 -18.66 14.33 -19.04
C ILE A 58 -18.44 13.61 -20.37
N ALA A 59 -17.23 13.68 -20.94
CA ALA A 59 -16.90 12.99 -22.19
C ALA A 59 -17.02 11.47 -22.06
N HIS A 60 -16.53 10.91 -20.94
CA HIS A 60 -16.66 9.49 -20.61
C HIS A 60 -18.14 9.07 -20.49
N GLU A 61 -18.92 9.79 -19.67
CA GLU A 61 -20.33 9.48 -19.45
C GLU A 61 -21.17 9.61 -20.74
N LEU A 62 -20.90 10.65 -21.54
CA LEU A 62 -21.52 10.79 -22.85
C LEU A 62 -21.09 9.69 -23.81
N ALA A 63 -19.85 9.19 -23.73
CA ALA A 63 -19.41 8.07 -24.54
C ALA A 63 -20.19 6.77 -24.23
N HIS A 64 -20.60 6.53 -22.98
CA HIS A 64 -21.55 5.45 -22.64
C HIS A 64 -22.89 5.62 -23.33
N THR A 65 -23.42 6.84 -23.32
CA THR A 65 -24.69 7.18 -23.97
C THR A 65 -24.61 6.99 -25.49
N LYS A 66 -23.53 7.47 -26.12
CA LYS A 66 -23.28 7.32 -27.56
C LYS A 66 -23.11 5.84 -27.96
N GLY A 67 -22.43 5.07 -27.11
CA GLY A 67 -22.22 3.64 -27.28
C GLY A 67 -23.44 2.78 -26.98
N LYS A 68 -24.54 3.35 -26.46
CA LYS A 68 -25.74 2.63 -26.00
C LYS A 68 -25.41 1.51 -24.99
N HIS A 69 -24.41 1.73 -24.13
CA HIS A 69 -23.87 0.68 -23.26
C HIS A 69 -24.92 0.14 -22.27
N THR A 70 -25.77 1.02 -21.73
CA THR A 70 -26.89 0.62 -20.86
C THR A 70 -27.86 -0.32 -21.56
N LEU A 71 -28.28 0.01 -22.79
CA LEU A 71 -29.17 -0.83 -23.60
C LEU A 71 -28.53 -2.19 -23.94
N ILE A 72 -27.25 -2.20 -24.31
CA ILE A 72 -26.51 -3.43 -24.58
C ILE A 72 -26.51 -4.33 -23.35
N LEU A 73 -26.23 -3.76 -22.18
CA LEU A 73 -26.19 -4.52 -20.93
C LEU A 73 -27.59 -5.06 -20.58
N THR A 74 -28.64 -4.24 -20.71
CA THR A 74 -30.04 -4.67 -20.52
C THR A 74 -30.37 -5.86 -21.43
N PHE A 75 -30.05 -5.77 -22.72
CA PHE A 75 -30.33 -6.85 -23.67
C PHE A 75 -29.60 -8.15 -23.30
N ILE A 76 -28.32 -8.07 -22.93
CA ILE A 76 -27.54 -9.23 -22.47
C ILE A 76 -28.16 -9.85 -21.22
N THR A 77 -28.52 -9.04 -20.22
CA THR A 77 -29.15 -9.53 -18.98
C THR A 77 -30.54 -10.12 -19.23
N THR A 78 -31.32 -9.55 -20.15
CA THR A 78 -32.64 -10.09 -20.53
C THR A 78 -32.49 -11.44 -21.22
N ILE A 79 -31.53 -11.59 -22.13
CA ILE A 79 -31.25 -12.89 -22.77
C ILE A 79 -30.82 -13.93 -21.74
N ASP A 80 -29.93 -13.57 -20.79
CA ASP A 80 -29.53 -14.48 -19.71
C ASP A 80 -30.74 -14.99 -18.91
N LEU A 81 -31.65 -14.09 -18.54
CA LEU A 81 -32.88 -14.45 -17.83
C LEU A 81 -33.81 -15.34 -18.67
N ILE A 82 -33.98 -15.05 -19.97
CA ILE A 82 -34.79 -15.88 -20.88
C ILE A 82 -34.20 -17.28 -21.01
N ILE A 83 -32.88 -17.40 -21.18
CA ILE A 83 -32.19 -18.70 -21.29
C ILE A 83 -32.38 -19.49 -19.99
N ARG A 84 -32.19 -18.86 -18.83
CA ARG A 84 -32.40 -19.48 -17.52
C ARG A 84 -33.84 -19.97 -17.34
N MET A 85 -34.81 -19.16 -17.75
CA MET A 85 -36.23 -19.52 -17.72
C MET A 85 -36.52 -20.75 -18.60
N ILE A 86 -36.02 -20.78 -19.84
CA ILE A 86 -36.22 -21.92 -20.76
C ILE A 86 -35.56 -23.19 -20.23
N LEU A 87 -34.38 -23.07 -19.62
CA LEU A 87 -33.62 -24.21 -19.08
C LEU A 87 -34.04 -24.62 -17.67
N GLY A 88 -35.00 -23.92 -17.05
CA GLY A 88 -35.41 -24.16 -15.66
C GLY A 88 -34.28 -23.93 -14.64
N ILE A 89 -33.30 -23.09 -14.97
CA ILE A 89 -32.17 -22.75 -14.10
C ILE A 89 -32.58 -21.58 -13.20
N PRO A 90 -32.45 -21.68 -11.87
CA PRO A 90 -32.74 -20.56 -10.97
C PRO A 90 -31.87 -19.33 -11.31
N ALA A 91 -32.48 -18.14 -11.36
CA ALA A 91 -31.78 -16.91 -11.68
C ALA A 91 -31.18 -16.24 -10.44
N THR A 92 -31.85 -16.36 -9.29
CA THR A 92 -31.44 -15.78 -8.02
C THR A 92 -31.31 -16.84 -6.94
N TYR A 93 -30.64 -16.48 -5.84
CA TYR A 93 -30.62 -17.32 -4.64
C TYR A 93 -32.03 -17.51 -4.05
N TYR A 94 -32.91 -16.52 -4.21
CA TYR A 94 -34.30 -16.63 -3.77
C TYR A 94 -35.04 -17.72 -4.58
N ASP A 95 -34.89 -17.72 -5.91
CA ASP A 95 -35.48 -18.74 -6.79
C ASP A 95 -34.93 -20.14 -6.47
N TYR A 96 -33.65 -20.21 -6.10
CA TYR A 96 -33.02 -21.47 -5.72
C TYR A 96 -33.54 -21.99 -4.37
N THR A 97 -33.68 -21.11 -3.37
CA THR A 97 -34.05 -21.49 -1.99
C THR A 97 -35.54 -21.81 -1.85
N PHE A 98 -36.41 -21.05 -2.51
CA PHE A 98 -37.87 -21.17 -2.37
C PHE A 98 -38.56 -21.81 -3.58
N GLY A 99 -37.82 -22.06 -4.66
CA GLY A 99 -38.31 -22.81 -5.81
C GLY A 99 -38.03 -24.31 -5.70
N ASN A 100 -38.25 -25.00 -6.82
CA ASN A 100 -37.90 -26.42 -7.00
C ASN A 100 -36.63 -26.51 -7.89
N PRO A 101 -35.43 -26.22 -7.37
CA PRO A 101 -34.21 -26.19 -8.18
C PRO A 101 -33.90 -27.58 -8.74
N THR A 102 -33.70 -27.65 -10.06
CA THR A 102 -33.32 -28.88 -10.78
C THR A 102 -31.83 -29.18 -10.71
N ILE A 103 -31.01 -28.21 -10.26
CA ILE A 103 -29.55 -28.32 -10.21
C ILE A 103 -29.03 -28.31 -8.77
N PRO A 104 -27.95 -29.04 -8.45
CA PRO A 104 -27.33 -28.98 -7.12
C PRO A 104 -26.78 -27.59 -6.77
N LEU A 105 -26.73 -27.29 -5.46
CA LEU A 105 -26.33 -25.96 -4.96
C LEU A 105 -24.92 -25.58 -5.40
N PHE A 106 -24.00 -26.53 -5.35
CA PHE A 106 -22.63 -26.30 -5.79
C PHE A 106 -22.57 -25.92 -7.28
N THR A 107 -23.31 -26.64 -8.14
CA THR A 107 -23.42 -26.33 -9.57
C THR A 107 -24.04 -24.96 -9.81
N PHE A 108 -25.10 -24.62 -9.06
CA PHE A 108 -25.74 -23.30 -9.11
C PHE A 108 -24.76 -22.17 -8.74
N ILE A 109 -23.98 -22.33 -7.67
CA ILE A 109 -23.00 -21.34 -7.23
C ILE A 109 -21.91 -21.15 -8.30
N ILE A 110 -21.34 -22.24 -8.82
CA ILE A 110 -20.26 -22.18 -9.81
C ILE A 110 -20.76 -21.59 -11.14
N LEU A 111 -21.97 -21.96 -11.58
CA LEU A 111 -22.59 -21.40 -12.79
C LEU A 111 -22.82 -19.90 -12.67
N ASN A 112 -23.43 -19.45 -11.56
CA ASN A 112 -23.69 -18.02 -11.35
C ASN A 112 -22.40 -17.22 -11.20
N LEU A 113 -21.39 -17.75 -10.52
CA LEU A 113 -20.09 -17.11 -10.43
C LEU A 113 -19.43 -16.99 -11.83
N SER A 114 -19.55 -18.02 -12.67
CA SER A 114 -19.00 -18.01 -14.03
C SER A 114 -19.70 -16.98 -14.94
N ILE A 115 -21.04 -16.94 -14.90
CA ILE A 115 -21.84 -15.94 -15.64
C ILE A 115 -21.54 -14.54 -15.13
N TYR A 116 -21.45 -14.35 -13.81
CA TYR A 116 -21.06 -13.09 -13.20
C TYR A 116 -19.70 -12.60 -13.72
N ILE A 117 -18.67 -13.46 -13.71
CA ILE A 117 -17.34 -13.12 -14.23
C ILE A 117 -17.41 -12.72 -15.72
N LEU A 118 -18.19 -13.43 -16.54
CA LEU A 118 -18.36 -13.11 -17.96
C LEU A 118 -19.03 -11.74 -18.17
N LEU A 119 -20.17 -11.50 -17.50
CA LEU A 119 -20.89 -10.23 -17.55
C LEU A 119 -19.99 -9.07 -17.08
N PHE A 120 -19.21 -9.31 -16.04
CA PHE A 120 -18.31 -8.34 -15.47
C PHE A 120 -17.16 -7.97 -16.41
N ILE A 121 -16.59 -8.94 -17.15
CA ILE A 121 -15.64 -8.67 -18.22
C ILE A 121 -16.29 -7.82 -19.32
N LEU A 122 -17.54 -8.11 -19.70
CA LEU A 122 -18.27 -7.31 -20.70
C LEU A 122 -18.46 -5.86 -20.24
N VAL A 123 -18.86 -5.63 -18.98
CA VAL A 123 -18.96 -4.28 -18.41
C VAL A 123 -17.64 -3.53 -18.54
N ARG A 124 -16.51 -4.16 -18.19
CA ARG A 124 -15.17 -3.57 -18.34
C ARG A 124 -14.79 -3.26 -19.79
N ILE A 125 -15.23 -4.09 -20.74
CA ILE A 125 -15.03 -3.81 -22.18
C ILE A 125 -15.82 -2.57 -22.59
N LEU A 126 -17.03 -2.39 -22.06
CA LEU A 126 -17.84 -1.19 -22.30
C LEU A 126 -17.20 0.06 -21.67
N GLU A 127 -16.61 -0.05 -20.48
CA GLU A 127 -15.79 1.02 -19.88
C GLU A 127 -14.62 1.42 -20.78
N GLY A 128 -13.79 0.47 -21.21
CA GLY A 128 -12.66 0.76 -22.11
C GLY A 128 -13.11 1.31 -23.47
N ARG A 129 -14.32 0.95 -23.95
CA ARG A 129 -14.92 1.53 -25.16
C ARG A 129 -15.38 2.97 -24.94
N ALA A 130 -15.82 3.33 -23.73
CA ALA A 130 -16.16 4.69 -23.38
C ALA A 130 -14.89 5.55 -23.27
N ASP A 131 -13.87 5.06 -22.56
CA ASP A 131 -12.54 5.68 -22.48
C ASP A 131 -11.95 5.93 -23.88
N LEU A 132 -11.99 4.93 -24.78
CA LEU A 132 -11.51 5.06 -26.15
C LEU A 132 -12.29 6.11 -26.96
N ARG A 133 -13.61 6.23 -26.77
CA ARG A 133 -14.41 7.24 -27.47
C ARG A 133 -14.15 8.65 -26.93
N ALA A 134 -14.00 8.80 -25.61
CA ALA A 134 -13.61 10.06 -25.00
C ALA A 134 -12.21 10.50 -25.48
N LYS A 135 -11.27 9.55 -25.56
CA LYS A 135 -9.94 9.75 -26.15
C LYS A 135 -10.02 10.23 -27.60
N LYS A 136 -10.80 9.55 -28.45
CA LYS A 136 -10.97 9.92 -29.87
C LYS A 136 -11.61 11.30 -30.06
N ALA A 137 -12.41 11.74 -29.08
CA ALA A 137 -12.99 13.09 -29.05
C ALA A 137 -12.03 14.14 -28.45
N GLY A 138 -10.78 13.79 -28.16
CA GLY A 138 -9.75 14.72 -27.70
C GLY A 138 -9.66 14.91 -26.19
N PHE A 139 -10.37 14.13 -25.37
CA PHE A 139 -10.44 14.33 -23.91
C PHE A 139 -9.55 13.39 -23.09
N ALA A 140 -8.51 12.82 -23.70
CA ALA A 140 -7.65 11.82 -23.04
C ALA A 140 -6.88 12.39 -21.84
N ARG A 141 -6.33 13.61 -22.00
CA ARG A 141 -5.53 14.28 -20.95
C ARG A 141 -6.42 14.70 -19.78
N GLU A 142 -7.58 15.28 -20.08
CA GLU A 142 -8.60 15.69 -19.12
C GLU A 142 -9.10 14.51 -18.30
N LEU A 143 -9.39 13.38 -18.96
CA LEU A 143 -9.86 12.18 -18.28
C LEU A 143 -8.76 11.55 -17.43
N ALA A 144 -7.50 11.55 -17.88
CA ALA A 144 -6.37 11.10 -17.07
C ALA A 144 -6.18 11.97 -15.80
N LYS A 145 -6.31 13.30 -15.91
CA LYS A 145 -6.30 14.22 -14.75
C LYS A 145 -7.45 13.94 -13.78
N ALA A 146 -8.64 13.65 -14.32
CA ALA A 146 -9.82 13.34 -13.52
C ALA A 146 -9.67 12.01 -12.77
N LEU A 147 -9.14 10.97 -13.42
CA LEU A 147 -8.84 9.69 -12.78
C LEU A 147 -7.80 9.85 -11.67
N TYR A 148 -6.76 10.66 -11.89
CA TYR A 148 -5.77 10.96 -10.85
C TYR A 148 -6.39 11.69 -9.65
N ASN A 149 -7.25 12.69 -9.88
CA ASN A 149 -7.97 13.38 -8.81
C ASN A 149 -8.87 12.41 -8.02
N LEU A 150 -9.65 11.61 -8.74
CA LEU A 150 -10.59 10.64 -8.17
C LEU A 150 -9.85 9.64 -7.28
N GLU A 151 -8.76 9.07 -7.77
CA GLU A 151 -7.92 8.14 -7.00
C GLU A 151 -7.28 8.79 -5.77
N SER A 152 -6.95 10.09 -5.85
CA SER A 152 -6.39 10.83 -4.72
C SER A 152 -7.46 11.11 -3.66
N PHE A 153 -8.68 11.45 -4.10
CA PHE A 153 -9.84 11.65 -3.22
C PHE A 153 -10.24 10.37 -2.47
N TYR A 154 -10.09 9.20 -3.10
CA TYR A 154 -10.34 7.88 -2.49
C TYR A 154 -9.08 7.19 -1.97
N ALA A 155 -7.98 7.92 -1.75
CA ALA A 155 -6.72 7.33 -1.29
C ALA A 155 -6.90 6.56 0.04
N SER A 156 -7.64 7.13 0.99
CA SER A 156 -8.04 6.52 2.26
C SER A 156 -9.19 5.50 2.06
N GLY A 157 -8.94 4.41 1.33
CA GLY A 157 -9.96 3.37 1.07
C GLY A 157 -9.87 2.66 -0.28
N ARG A 158 -8.93 3.06 -1.13
CA ARG A 158 -8.71 2.55 -2.50
C ARG A 158 -8.81 1.04 -2.65
N GLU A 159 -8.31 0.26 -1.68
CA GLU A 159 -8.27 -1.21 -1.78
C GLU A 159 -9.58 -1.91 -1.35
N ILE A 160 -10.42 -1.25 -0.55
CA ILE A 160 -11.64 -1.84 0.05
C ILE A 160 -12.93 -1.23 -0.55
N GLY A 161 -12.82 -0.15 -1.33
CA GLY A 161 -13.95 0.47 -2.03
C GLY A 161 -14.94 1.19 -1.13
N PHE A 162 -14.64 1.32 0.17
CA PHE A 162 -15.42 2.07 1.14
C PHE A 162 -14.81 3.46 1.33
N ASN A 163 -15.54 4.51 0.97
CA ASN A 163 -15.13 5.88 1.28
C ASN A 163 -15.58 6.24 2.70
N THR A 164 -14.64 6.25 3.64
CA THR A 164 -14.89 6.65 5.03
C THR A 164 -15.28 8.12 5.17
N MET A 165 -15.01 8.96 4.16
CA MET A 165 -15.44 10.35 4.14
C MET A 165 -16.98 10.49 4.10
N LEU A 166 -17.69 9.52 3.51
CA LEU A 166 -19.16 9.48 3.55
C LEU A 166 -19.72 9.29 4.97
N LEU A 167 -18.90 8.71 5.86
CA LEU A 167 -19.30 8.35 7.22
C LEU A 167 -18.95 9.47 8.22
N SER A 168 -18.44 10.62 7.76
CA SER A 168 -17.96 11.68 8.65
C SER A 168 -18.21 13.09 8.12
N LYS A 169 -18.42 14.05 9.03
CA LYS A 169 -18.49 15.48 8.71
C LYS A 169 -17.12 16.12 8.56
N GLU A 170 -16.07 15.48 9.09
CA GLU A 170 -14.69 15.98 9.01
C GLU A 170 -14.20 15.89 7.56
N LYS A 171 -13.47 16.90 7.09
CA LYS A 171 -12.87 16.92 5.75
C LYS A 171 -11.39 16.64 5.84
N ILE A 172 -10.84 16.09 4.76
CA ILE A 172 -9.39 15.87 4.64
C ILE A 172 -8.68 17.23 4.70
N SER A 173 -7.69 17.33 5.60
CA SER A 173 -6.84 18.51 5.77
C SER A 173 -6.00 18.77 4.51
N ASN A 174 -5.49 19.98 4.34
CA ASN A 174 -4.64 20.30 3.19
C ASN A 174 -3.35 19.44 3.18
N ASP A 175 -2.75 19.24 4.35
CA ASP A 175 -1.54 18.45 4.55
C ASP A 175 -1.76 16.99 4.13
N ASN A 176 -2.88 16.38 4.54
CA ASN A 176 -3.21 15.01 4.13
C ASN A 176 -3.57 14.94 2.65
N LYS A 177 -4.22 15.95 2.08
CA LYS A 177 -4.46 16.02 0.63
C LYS A 177 -3.14 16.04 -0.16
N ILE A 178 -2.13 16.79 0.29
CA ILE A 178 -0.79 16.80 -0.33
C ILE A 178 -0.21 15.37 -0.32
N LEU A 179 -0.23 14.70 0.84
CA LEU A 179 0.27 13.33 0.96
C LEU A 179 -0.50 12.34 0.07
N ASP A 180 -1.83 12.43 0.05
CA ASP A 180 -2.69 11.57 -0.77
C ASP A 180 -2.38 11.73 -2.25
N TYR A 181 -2.21 12.95 -2.73
CA TYR A 181 -1.85 13.22 -4.11
C TYR A 181 -0.46 12.69 -4.48
N LEU A 182 0.56 12.93 -3.63
CA LEU A 182 1.92 12.41 -3.83
C LEU A 182 1.93 10.88 -3.88
N ASN A 183 1.27 10.24 -2.91
CA ASN A 183 1.19 8.79 -2.81
C ASN A 183 0.41 8.19 -3.98
N THR A 184 -0.65 8.86 -4.43
CA THR A 184 -1.47 8.40 -5.55
C THR A 184 -0.72 8.47 -6.87
N ALA A 185 0.03 9.55 -7.13
CA ALA A 185 0.84 9.65 -8.34
C ALA A 185 1.91 8.55 -8.39
N SER A 186 2.61 8.33 -7.27
CA SER A 186 3.58 7.24 -7.12
C SER A 186 2.92 5.86 -7.29
N TYR A 187 1.72 5.66 -6.74
CA TYR A 187 0.95 4.43 -6.89
C TYR A 187 0.54 4.16 -8.34
N LEU A 188 -0.05 5.13 -9.03
CA LEU A 188 -0.49 4.96 -10.42
C LEU A 188 0.70 4.71 -11.34
N TYR A 189 1.78 5.48 -11.19
CA TYR A 189 3.02 5.33 -11.95
C TYR A 189 3.69 3.97 -11.70
N GLY A 190 3.90 3.61 -10.42
CA GLY A 190 4.51 2.34 -10.03
C GLY A 190 3.66 1.12 -10.42
N SER A 191 2.33 1.23 -10.39
CA SER A 191 1.43 0.15 -10.78
C SER A 191 1.39 -0.08 -12.29
N MET A 192 1.70 0.91 -13.11
CA MET A 192 1.96 0.72 -14.55
C MET A 192 3.27 -0.03 -14.82
N ILE A 193 4.22 -0.07 -13.86
CA ILE A 193 5.47 -0.84 -13.94
C ILE A 193 5.25 -2.26 -13.42
N LYS A 194 4.77 -2.37 -12.17
CA LYS A 194 4.60 -3.65 -11.48
C LYS A 194 3.44 -3.55 -10.47
N PRO A 195 2.21 -3.87 -10.90
CA PRO A 195 1.05 -3.82 -10.01
C PRO A 195 1.16 -4.91 -8.93
N SER A 196 0.68 -4.59 -7.72
CA SER A 196 0.67 -5.52 -6.60
C SER A 196 -0.33 -6.65 -6.83
N ARG A 197 -0.05 -7.85 -6.32
CA ARG A 197 -0.99 -8.99 -6.43
C ARG A 197 -2.30 -8.71 -5.71
N VAL A 198 -2.25 -8.01 -4.58
CA VAL A 198 -3.43 -7.63 -3.81
C VAL A 198 -4.30 -6.68 -4.63
N SER A 199 -3.72 -5.66 -5.26
CA SER A 199 -4.46 -4.73 -6.11
C SER A 199 -5.09 -5.42 -7.33
N LEU A 200 -4.36 -6.35 -7.97
CA LEU A 200 -4.89 -7.13 -9.10
C LEU A 200 -6.06 -8.05 -8.70
N LEU A 201 -5.94 -8.73 -7.55
CA LEU A 201 -6.97 -9.64 -7.03
C LEU A 201 -8.17 -8.87 -6.45
N GLY A 202 -7.93 -7.79 -5.70
CA GLY A 202 -8.99 -6.94 -5.17
C GLY A 202 -9.82 -6.31 -6.29
N ASN A 203 -9.17 -5.94 -7.41
CA ASN A 203 -9.91 -5.46 -8.57
C ASN A 203 -10.86 -6.51 -9.17
N LEU A 204 -10.72 -7.81 -8.90
CA LEU A 204 -11.69 -8.83 -9.39
C LEU A 204 -13.12 -8.59 -8.90
N LEU A 205 -13.29 -7.80 -7.83
CA LEU A 205 -14.60 -7.44 -7.27
C LEU A 205 -15.09 -6.05 -7.72
N ASN A 206 -14.27 -5.27 -8.46
CA ASN A 206 -14.60 -3.92 -8.92
C ASN A 206 -15.07 -3.87 -10.38
N SER A 207 -16.23 -3.27 -10.67
CA SER A 207 -16.80 -3.17 -12.03
C SER A 207 -15.90 -2.43 -13.03
N HIS A 208 -15.07 -1.51 -12.56
CA HIS A 208 -14.14 -0.75 -13.40
C HIS A 208 -12.75 -1.41 -13.43
N PRO A 209 -12.06 -1.41 -14.60
CA PRO A 209 -10.63 -1.71 -14.64
C PRO A 209 -9.84 -0.75 -13.73
N PRO A 210 -8.68 -1.18 -13.21
CA PRO A 210 -7.84 -0.32 -12.38
C PRO A 210 -7.46 0.98 -13.11
N SER A 211 -7.50 2.10 -12.41
CA SER A 211 -7.23 3.42 -12.98
C SER A 211 -5.86 3.52 -13.66
N TYR A 212 -4.84 2.83 -13.16
CA TYR A 212 -3.52 2.81 -13.81
C TYR A 212 -3.52 2.09 -15.17
N PHE A 213 -4.39 1.11 -15.41
CA PHE A 213 -4.56 0.50 -16.74
C PHE A 213 -5.41 1.38 -17.66
N ARG A 214 -6.45 2.03 -17.12
CA ARG A 214 -7.26 3.00 -17.87
C ARG A 214 -6.41 4.18 -18.35
N ILE A 215 -5.61 4.77 -17.46
CA ILE A 215 -4.66 5.84 -17.79
C ILE A 215 -3.66 5.36 -18.86
N ALA A 216 -3.13 4.15 -18.75
CA ALA A 216 -2.25 3.59 -19.77
C ALA A 216 -2.94 3.46 -21.15
N ALA A 217 -4.22 3.07 -21.19
CA ALA A 217 -5.03 2.97 -22.41
C ALA A 217 -5.40 4.35 -22.99
N LEU A 218 -5.67 5.33 -22.14
CA LEU A 218 -6.01 6.69 -22.54
C LEU A 218 -4.83 7.40 -23.18
N LEU A 219 -3.62 7.21 -22.65
CA LEU A 219 -2.43 7.96 -23.05
C LEU A 219 -1.56 7.25 -24.12
N ASP A 220 -1.94 6.05 -24.58
CA ASP A 220 -1.28 5.35 -25.69
C ASP A 220 -2.28 4.48 -26.49
N ASP A 221 -2.04 4.25 -27.78
CA ASP A 221 -2.95 3.54 -28.69
C ASP A 221 -2.74 2.02 -28.76
N LYS A 222 -1.77 1.51 -27.99
CA LYS A 222 -1.36 0.10 -28.05
C LYS A 222 -2.34 -0.87 -27.37
N LEU A 223 -3.28 -0.36 -26.56
CA LEU A 223 -4.21 -1.18 -25.79
C LEU A 223 -5.63 -1.11 -26.36
N LYS A 224 -6.20 -2.27 -26.69
CA LYS A 224 -7.61 -2.40 -27.09
C LYS A 224 -8.49 -2.57 -25.84
N PRO A 225 -9.76 -2.10 -25.84
CA PRO A 225 -10.68 -2.25 -24.71
C PRO A 225 -10.86 -3.69 -24.21
N THR A 226 -10.84 -4.65 -25.13
CA THR A 226 -10.93 -6.09 -24.79
C THR A 226 -9.73 -6.59 -24.00
N LYS A 227 -8.53 -6.13 -24.34
CA LYS A 227 -7.31 -6.50 -23.61
C LYS A 227 -7.26 -5.80 -22.26
N GLU A 228 -7.62 -4.52 -22.21
CA GLU A 228 -7.67 -3.72 -20.99
C GLU A 228 -8.54 -4.36 -19.91
N ALA A 229 -9.76 -4.79 -20.26
CA ALA A 229 -10.72 -5.40 -19.35
C ALA A 229 -10.16 -6.61 -18.57
N ILE A 230 -9.28 -7.38 -19.23
CA ILE A 230 -8.71 -8.62 -18.69
C ILE A 230 -7.26 -8.47 -18.20
N LEU A 231 -6.66 -7.27 -18.30
CA LEU A 231 -5.30 -7.02 -17.81
C LEU A 231 -5.09 -7.41 -16.35
N PRO A 232 -6.04 -7.18 -15.42
CA PRO A 232 -5.88 -7.60 -14.02
C PRO A 232 -5.56 -9.10 -13.88
N PHE A 233 -6.23 -9.94 -14.68
CA PHE A 233 -6.00 -11.39 -14.70
C PHE A 233 -4.67 -11.73 -15.38
N ILE A 234 -4.40 -11.14 -16.55
CA ILE A 234 -3.18 -11.42 -17.32
C ILE A 234 -1.93 -11.03 -16.52
N CYS A 235 -1.98 -9.90 -15.81
CA CYS A 235 -0.88 -9.37 -15.03
C CYS A 235 -0.68 -10.08 -13.68
N LEU A 236 -1.47 -11.10 -13.32
CA LEU A 236 -1.11 -12.00 -12.22
C LEU A 236 0.19 -12.77 -12.54
N LYS A 237 0.45 -13.03 -13.82
CA LYS A 237 1.69 -13.66 -14.30
C LYS A 237 2.82 -12.63 -14.41
N LYS A 238 3.93 -12.87 -13.70
CA LYS A 238 5.10 -11.97 -13.68
C LYS A 238 5.66 -11.63 -15.07
N SER A 239 5.72 -12.58 -16.00
CA SER A 239 6.23 -12.31 -17.35
C SER A 239 5.33 -11.34 -18.13
N LYS A 240 4.02 -11.37 -17.89
CA LYS A 240 3.09 -10.41 -18.48
C LYS A 240 3.19 -9.04 -17.84
N GLN A 241 3.41 -8.95 -16.52
CA GLN A 241 3.69 -7.67 -15.85
C GLN A 241 4.85 -6.95 -16.53
N LYS A 242 5.97 -7.64 -16.78
CA LYS A 242 7.13 -7.04 -17.47
C LYS A 242 6.80 -6.57 -18.88
N LYS A 243 6.13 -7.42 -19.67
CA LYS A 243 5.72 -7.09 -21.04
C LYS A 243 4.89 -5.80 -21.07
N TYR A 244 3.89 -5.69 -20.19
CA TYR A 244 3.05 -4.51 -20.13
C TYR A 244 3.75 -3.32 -19.47
N GLY A 245 4.65 -3.55 -18.52
CA GLY A 245 5.58 -2.55 -18.01
C GLY A 245 6.41 -1.90 -19.13
N GLN A 246 6.96 -2.67 -20.06
CA GLN A 246 7.63 -2.11 -21.25
C GLN A 246 6.63 -1.40 -22.19
N LEU A 247 5.47 -2.01 -22.41
CA LEU A 247 4.45 -1.46 -23.31
C LEU A 247 3.98 -0.07 -22.88
N PHE A 248 3.82 0.15 -21.57
CA PHE A 248 3.30 1.38 -20.97
C PHE A 248 4.36 2.47 -20.73
N GLU A 249 5.57 2.33 -21.26
CA GLU A 249 6.63 3.35 -21.12
C GLU A 249 6.15 4.73 -21.59
N LYS A 250 5.63 4.82 -22.82
CA LYS A 250 5.12 6.07 -23.39
C LYS A 250 4.00 6.68 -22.55
N SER A 251 2.98 5.89 -22.21
CA SER A 251 1.84 6.36 -21.40
C SER A 251 2.28 6.81 -20.00
N ARG A 252 3.26 6.13 -19.38
CA ARG A 252 3.82 6.52 -18.08
C ARG A 252 4.52 7.87 -18.15
N GLN A 253 5.32 8.12 -19.19
CA GLN A 253 6.01 9.41 -19.32
C GLN A 253 5.02 10.55 -19.54
N VAL A 254 3.97 10.34 -20.35
CA VAL A 254 2.89 11.33 -20.52
C VAL A 254 2.14 11.56 -19.20
N PHE A 255 1.81 10.49 -18.46
CA PHE A 255 1.16 10.61 -17.15
C PHE A 255 2.02 11.37 -16.15
N LYS A 256 3.33 11.11 -16.12
CA LYS A 256 4.29 11.81 -15.26
C LYS A 256 4.20 13.33 -15.43
N VAL A 257 4.18 13.79 -16.68
CA VAL A 257 4.03 15.22 -17.01
C VAL A 257 2.68 15.76 -16.51
N ILE A 258 1.58 15.07 -16.82
CA ILE A 258 0.23 15.46 -16.40
C ILE A 258 0.11 15.57 -14.89
N ALA A 259 0.63 14.57 -14.16
CA ALA A 259 0.53 14.50 -12.71
C ALA A 259 1.36 15.61 -12.06
N ASN A 260 2.58 15.85 -12.53
CA ASN A 260 3.44 16.94 -12.06
C ASN A 260 2.78 18.30 -12.27
N GLU A 261 2.40 18.66 -13.50
CA GLU A 261 1.77 19.96 -13.79
C GLU A 261 0.54 20.20 -12.91
N LYS A 262 -0.35 19.20 -12.82
CA LYS A 262 -1.57 19.30 -12.02
C LYS A 262 -1.24 19.52 -10.55
N PHE A 263 -0.29 18.77 -9.99
CA PHE A 263 0.07 18.91 -8.58
C PHE A 263 0.65 20.30 -8.28
N LYS A 264 1.60 20.76 -9.11
CA LYS A 264 2.22 22.08 -8.96
C LYS A 264 1.17 23.20 -9.04
N GLU A 265 0.29 23.15 -10.04
CA GLU A 265 -0.81 24.12 -10.21
C GLU A 265 -1.79 24.09 -9.03
N TYR A 266 -2.20 22.90 -8.59
CA TYR A 266 -3.24 22.74 -7.59
C TYR A 266 -2.78 23.13 -6.18
N PHE A 267 -1.54 22.83 -5.81
CA PHE A 267 -1.00 23.14 -4.48
C PHE A 267 -0.10 24.37 -4.45
N GLN A 268 0.19 25.00 -5.60
CA GLN A 268 1.11 26.13 -5.74
C GLN A 268 2.51 25.78 -5.19
N ILE A 269 3.01 24.60 -5.58
CA ILE A 269 4.34 24.11 -5.17
C ILE A 269 5.18 23.93 -6.42
N ASP A 270 6.20 24.76 -6.59
CA ASP A 270 7.04 24.75 -7.79
C ASP A 270 8.17 23.72 -7.75
N ASP A 271 8.69 23.40 -6.55
CA ASP A 271 9.82 22.47 -6.37
C ASP A 271 9.41 21.26 -5.51
N ILE A 272 9.27 20.10 -6.16
CA ILE A 272 8.91 18.85 -5.49
C ILE A 272 10.09 18.21 -4.74
N ALA A 273 11.32 18.49 -5.18
CA ALA A 273 12.52 18.02 -4.51
C ALA A 273 12.69 18.74 -3.16
N LEU A 274 12.53 20.07 -3.16
CA LEU A 274 12.47 20.87 -1.94
C LEU A 274 11.37 20.38 -1.01
N LEU A 275 10.13 20.24 -1.50
CA LEU A 275 9.01 19.71 -0.70
C LEU A 275 9.36 18.35 -0.08
N SER A 276 10.01 17.46 -0.82
CA SER A 276 10.41 16.14 -0.31
C SER A 276 11.43 16.26 0.82
N ASN A 277 12.39 17.19 0.72
CA ASN A 277 13.33 17.49 1.80
C ASN A 277 12.61 18.05 3.03
N ASP A 278 11.73 19.03 2.84
CA ASP A 278 11.00 19.70 3.92
C ASP A 278 10.08 18.73 4.69
N LEU A 279 9.48 17.76 4.00
CA LEU A 279 8.70 16.67 4.60
C LEU A 279 9.55 15.62 5.33
N GLY A 280 10.86 15.84 5.49
CA GLY A 280 11.76 14.92 6.20
C GLY A 280 11.90 13.56 5.50
N ARG A 281 11.68 13.48 4.19
CA ARG A 281 11.66 12.20 3.45
C ARG A 281 12.97 11.42 3.54
N ARG A 282 14.10 12.11 3.77
CA ARG A 282 15.43 11.50 3.95
C ARG A 282 15.49 10.60 5.19
N GLU A 283 14.75 10.93 6.26
CA GLU A 283 14.72 10.14 7.49
C GLU A 283 14.21 8.71 7.26
N ILE A 284 13.34 8.50 6.26
CA ILE A 284 12.84 7.17 5.87
C ILE A 284 13.98 6.25 5.40
N PHE A 285 15.05 6.82 4.85
CA PHE A 285 16.19 6.07 4.29
C PHE A 285 17.36 5.94 5.26
N LYS A 286 17.33 6.63 6.40
CA LYS A 286 18.47 6.71 7.35
C LYS A 286 19.01 5.35 7.75
N LEU A 287 18.12 4.39 8.02
CA LEU A 287 18.48 3.02 8.42
C LEU A 287 18.90 2.11 7.27
N ASP A 288 18.76 2.58 6.02
CA ASP A 288 19.16 1.87 4.80
C ASP A 288 20.52 2.32 4.26
N LEU A 289 21.06 3.47 4.71
CA LEU A 289 22.34 3.98 4.22
C LEU A 289 23.51 3.09 4.68
N ASN A 290 24.55 3.05 3.86
CA ASN A 290 25.79 2.27 4.03
C ASN A 290 25.56 0.76 4.18
N LYS A 291 24.43 0.25 3.68
CA LYS A 291 24.12 -1.19 3.64
C LYS A 291 24.18 -1.71 2.21
N ASP A 292 24.48 -2.99 2.10
CA ASP A 292 24.64 -3.68 0.82
C ASP A 292 23.30 -4.22 0.33
N TYR A 293 23.03 -4.03 -0.97
CA TYR A 293 21.76 -4.42 -1.56
C TYR A 293 21.91 -5.02 -2.95
N ILE A 294 20.99 -5.93 -3.24
CA ILE A 294 20.67 -6.33 -4.61
C ILE A 294 19.52 -5.45 -5.10
N PHE A 295 19.83 -4.63 -6.11
CA PHE A 295 18.87 -3.84 -6.87
C PHE A 295 18.45 -4.62 -8.10
N ARG A 296 17.16 -4.98 -8.17
CA ARG A 296 16.61 -5.67 -9.33
C ARG A 296 15.64 -4.77 -10.08
N ASN A 297 15.92 -4.51 -11.35
CA ASN A 297 15.00 -3.80 -12.22
C ASN A 297 13.70 -4.61 -12.41
N LYS A 298 12.55 -3.97 -12.16
CA LYS A 298 11.21 -4.57 -12.21
C LYS A 298 10.79 -4.97 -13.62
N ILE A 299 11.40 -4.39 -14.65
CA ILE A 299 11.07 -4.58 -16.06
C ILE A 299 12.09 -5.50 -16.74
N THR A 300 13.38 -5.14 -16.71
CA THR A 300 14.45 -5.86 -17.44
C THR A 300 14.99 -7.07 -16.67
N ASP A 301 14.71 -7.17 -15.37
CA ASP A 301 15.33 -8.14 -14.45
C ASP A 301 16.86 -8.01 -14.36
N GLU A 302 17.42 -6.90 -14.84
CA GLU A 302 18.79 -6.50 -14.57
C GLU A 302 19.03 -6.44 -13.06
N ILE A 303 20.20 -6.89 -12.64
CA ILE A 303 20.61 -6.96 -11.25
C ILE A 303 21.87 -6.14 -11.10
N ILE A 304 21.81 -5.17 -10.20
CA ILE A 304 22.93 -4.35 -9.79
C ILE A 304 23.19 -4.68 -8.32
N PHE A 305 24.45 -4.97 -8.02
CA PHE A 305 24.90 -5.17 -6.65
C PHE A 305 25.64 -3.91 -6.20
N GLY A 306 25.15 -3.28 -5.14
CA GLY A 306 25.72 -2.02 -4.70
C GLY A 306 25.38 -1.68 -3.26
N GLN A 307 26.20 -0.82 -2.69
CA GLN A 307 25.97 -0.21 -1.38
C GLN A 307 25.16 1.06 -1.56
N LEU A 308 24.10 1.25 -0.77
CA LEU A 308 23.32 2.49 -0.79
C LEU A 308 24.04 3.57 0.01
N ILE A 309 24.53 4.62 -0.66
CA ILE A 309 25.28 5.69 0.00
C ILE A 309 24.37 6.86 0.37
N ASP A 310 23.46 7.22 -0.53
CA ASP A 310 22.59 8.38 -0.32
C ASP A 310 21.29 8.28 -1.13
N VAL A 311 20.39 9.23 -0.93
CA VAL A 311 19.18 9.43 -1.73
C VAL A 311 19.08 10.89 -2.13
N GLN A 312 18.81 11.12 -3.41
CA GLN A 312 18.46 12.44 -3.93
C GLN A 312 17.00 12.48 -4.35
N PHE A 313 16.37 13.63 -4.17
CA PHE A 313 14.98 13.82 -4.52
C PHE A 313 14.85 14.52 -5.87
N LEU A 314 14.02 13.94 -6.72
CA LEU A 314 13.72 14.46 -8.04
C LEU A 314 12.53 15.41 -7.97
N ASP A 315 12.53 16.42 -8.84
CA ASP A 315 11.39 17.31 -9.07
C ASP A 315 10.28 16.58 -9.85
N ASN A 316 9.71 15.55 -9.24
CA ASN A 316 8.75 14.63 -9.84
C ASN A 316 7.93 13.88 -8.79
N ILE A 317 6.60 14.04 -8.79
CA ILE A 317 5.71 13.40 -7.82
C ILE A 317 5.49 11.89 -8.06
N CYS A 318 5.71 11.42 -9.29
CA CYS A 318 5.49 10.01 -9.66
C CYS A 318 6.62 9.09 -9.21
N SER A 319 7.84 9.62 -9.18
CA SER A 319 9.01 8.92 -8.65
C SER A 319 9.97 9.96 -8.11
N ARG A 320 9.85 10.18 -6.79
CA ARG A 320 10.58 11.22 -6.07
C ARG A 320 11.99 10.79 -5.71
N ASP A 321 12.22 9.50 -5.53
CA ASP A 321 13.46 9.01 -4.91
C ASP A 321 14.41 8.45 -5.97
N GLN A 322 15.60 9.02 -6.06
CA GLN A 322 16.72 8.45 -6.80
C GLN A 322 17.79 8.01 -5.82
N LEU A 323 18.05 6.71 -5.83
CA LEU A 323 19.02 6.06 -4.97
C LEU A 323 20.40 6.27 -5.55
N ILE A 324 21.33 6.70 -4.71
CA ILE A 324 22.74 6.86 -5.05
C ILE A 324 23.47 5.66 -4.48
N ILE A 325 24.05 4.85 -5.36
CA ILE A 325 24.72 3.62 -4.97
C ILE A 325 26.17 3.62 -5.44
N THR A 326 27.01 2.91 -4.69
CA THR A 326 28.33 2.49 -5.18
C THR A 326 28.19 1.06 -5.69
N ASN A 327 28.39 0.84 -6.98
CA ASN A 327 28.38 -0.50 -7.55
C ASN A 327 29.59 -1.26 -7.00
N LEU A 328 29.35 -2.38 -6.32
CA LEU A 328 30.40 -3.13 -5.64
C LEU A 328 31.28 -3.96 -6.58
N LYS A 329 30.92 -4.04 -7.88
CA LYS A 329 31.72 -4.67 -8.93
C LYS A 329 32.61 -3.67 -9.67
N THR A 330 32.04 -2.53 -10.08
CA THR A 330 32.77 -1.53 -10.87
C THR A 330 33.43 -0.46 -10.00
N HIS A 331 33.03 -0.37 -8.72
CA HIS A 331 33.36 0.73 -7.81
C HIS A 331 32.90 2.11 -8.29
N GLU A 332 32.02 2.16 -9.30
CA GLU A 332 31.47 3.39 -9.84
C GLU A 332 30.18 3.79 -9.13
N LYS A 333 29.88 5.08 -9.17
CA LYS A 333 28.65 5.64 -8.63
C LYS A 333 27.53 5.54 -9.65
N GLU A 334 26.41 4.94 -9.27
CA GLU A 334 25.22 4.81 -10.11
C GLU A 334 23.99 5.44 -9.47
N TYR A 335 23.04 5.86 -10.32
CA TYR A 335 21.84 6.59 -9.93
C TYR A 335 20.59 5.83 -10.34
N LEU A 336 19.90 5.24 -9.37
CA LEU A 336 18.78 4.33 -9.62
C LEU A 336 17.45 4.96 -9.19
N GLU A 337 16.53 5.18 -10.13
CA GLU A 337 15.18 5.63 -9.82
C GLU A 337 14.40 4.53 -9.07
N SER A 338 13.99 4.79 -7.83
CA SER A 338 13.44 3.76 -6.93
C SER A 338 12.18 3.07 -7.48
N ALA A 339 11.39 3.78 -8.28
CA ALA A 339 10.21 3.25 -8.94
C ALA A 339 10.51 2.04 -9.84
N PHE A 340 11.71 1.92 -10.40
CA PHE A 340 12.11 0.81 -11.26
C PHE A 340 12.78 -0.35 -10.52
N PHE A 341 13.28 -0.15 -9.31
CA PHE A 341 14.09 -1.17 -8.63
C PHE A 341 13.38 -1.79 -7.41
N LEU A 342 13.55 -3.09 -7.26
CA LEU A 342 13.32 -3.79 -6.00
C LEU A 342 14.65 -3.85 -5.27
N ARG A 343 14.62 -3.62 -3.97
CA ARG A 343 15.82 -3.62 -3.12
C ARG A 343 15.71 -4.75 -2.09
N ASN A 344 16.69 -5.63 -2.07
CA ASN A 344 16.82 -6.68 -1.06
C ASN A 344 18.19 -6.51 -0.38
N GLN A 345 18.20 -6.30 0.94
CA GLN A 345 19.44 -6.21 1.71
C GLN A 345 20.16 -7.55 1.67
N ILE A 346 21.48 -7.49 1.61
CA ILE A 346 22.35 -8.64 1.76
C ILE A 346 23.50 -8.27 2.70
N ASP A 347 24.07 -9.28 3.34
CA ASP A 347 25.20 -9.16 4.25
C ASP A 347 26.22 -10.21 3.77
N LEU A 348 27.27 -9.76 3.08
CA LEU A 348 28.31 -10.65 2.56
C LEU A 348 29.16 -11.22 3.70
N GLY A 349 29.61 -12.47 3.55
CA GLY A 349 30.37 -13.18 4.57
C GLY A 349 29.52 -13.70 5.74
N GLU A 350 28.23 -13.37 5.77
CA GLU A 350 27.34 -13.75 6.86
C GLU A 350 26.58 -15.05 6.62
N THR A 351 26.14 -15.66 7.72
CA THR A 351 25.40 -16.92 7.73
C THR A 351 23.91 -16.72 7.48
N TYR A 352 23.33 -17.54 6.61
CA TYR A 352 21.91 -17.58 6.27
C TYR A 352 21.32 -19.00 6.39
N TYR A 353 20.10 -19.11 6.92
CA TYR A 353 19.36 -20.37 7.03
C TYR A 353 18.22 -20.46 6.00
N LEU A 354 18.51 -21.04 4.82
CA LEU A 354 17.56 -21.08 3.69
C LEU A 354 16.49 -22.18 3.78
N LYS A 355 16.82 -23.32 4.42
CA LYS A 355 15.93 -24.46 4.72
C LYS A 355 15.98 -24.70 6.23
N LYS A 356 15.19 -25.63 6.76
CA LYS A 356 15.29 -26.03 8.17
C LYS A 356 16.73 -26.49 8.46
N ASP A 357 17.47 -25.58 9.09
CA ASP A 357 18.64 -25.84 9.94
C ASP A 357 20.03 -25.94 9.30
N SER A 358 20.19 -25.86 7.97
CA SER A 358 21.54 -25.79 7.38
C SER A 358 22.05 -24.34 7.28
N PRO A 359 23.14 -23.98 7.99
CA PRO A 359 23.78 -22.68 7.86
C PRO A 359 24.56 -22.62 6.54
N PHE A 360 24.42 -21.49 5.84
CA PHE A 360 25.16 -21.22 4.61
C PHE A 360 25.77 -19.83 4.65
N ILE A 361 27.05 -19.72 4.35
CA ILE A 361 27.74 -18.43 4.30
C ILE A 361 27.57 -17.84 2.91
N LEU A 362 27.07 -16.60 2.81
CA LEU A 362 26.96 -15.90 1.53
C LEU A 362 28.33 -15.33 1.13
N LYS A 363 29.05 -16.01 0.23
CA LYS A 363 30.38 -15.58 -0.22
C LYS A 363 30.32 -14.43 -1.22
N GLY A 364 29.31 -14.42 -2.08
CA GLY A 364 29.22 -13.43 -3.15
C GLY A 364 28.06 -13.66 -4.11
N ILE A 365 28.09 -12.92 -5.21
CA ILE A 365 27.07 -12.94 -6.26
C ILE A 365 27.75 -13.14 -7.61
N GLN A 366 27.28 -14.12 -8.38
CA GLN A 366 27.65 -14.29 -9.78
C GLN A 366 26.66 -13.56 -10.67
N ASN A 367 27.11 -12.50 -11.34
CA ASN A 367 26.22 -11.62 -12.12
C ASN A 367 25.76 -12.24 -13.44
N GLU A 368 26.63 -12.96 -14.15
CA GLU A 368 26.32 -13.54 -15.47
C GLU A 368 25.17 -14.54 -15.37
N GLU A 369 25.25 -15.46 -14.40
CA GLU A 369 24.22 -16.48 -14.17
C GLU A 369 23.12 -16.04 -13.19
N ARG A 370 23.27 -14.85 -12.57
CA ARG A 370 22.34 -14.28 -11.57
C ARG A 370 22.13 -15.22 -10.39
N ASN A 371 23.22 -15.73 -9.84
CA ASN A 371 23.25 -16.70 -8.75
C ASN A 371 23.87 -16.09 -7.49
N TYR A 372 23.31 -16.42 -6.33
CA TYR A 372 24.00 -16.33 -5.06
C TYR A 372 25.04 -17.45 -4.98
N ILE A 373 26.22 -17.14 -4.44
CA ILE A 373 27.28 -18.10 -4.16
C ILE A 373 27.30 -18.34 -2.65
N PHE A 374 26.98 -19.57 -2.25
CA PHE A 374 26.98 -19.99 -0.85
C PHE A 374 28.08 -21.01 -0.59
N LEU A 375 28.60 -21.00 0.63
CA LEU A 375 29.44 -22.06 1.20
C LEU A 375 28.63 -22.85 2.23
N ASP A 376 28.74 -24.17 2.21
CA ASP A 376 28.24 -25.04 3.28
C ASP A 376 29.26 -25.15 4.44
N GLN A 377 28.91 -25.91 5.48
CA GLN A 377 29.79 -26.14 6.64
C GLN A 377 31.11 -26.85 6.28
N ASN A 378 31.15 -27.55 5.16
CA ASN A 378 32.34 -28.26 4.66
C ASN A 378 33.12 -27.41 3.65
N ASN A 379 32.82 -26.10 3.55
CA ASN A 379 33.37 -25.17 2.55
C ASN A 379 33.09 -25.55 1.09
N ASN A 380 32.12 -26.42 0.80
CA ASN A 380 31.71 -26.69 -0.56
C ASN A 380 30.89 -25.51 -1.09
N GLN A 381 31.27 -25.04 -2.27
CA GLN A 381 30.59 -23.95 -2.94
C GLN A 381 29.40 -24.47 -3.75
N PHE A 382 28.23 -23.87 -3.57
CA PHE A 382 27.07 -24.12 -4.41
C PHE A 382 26.36 -22.82 -4.77
N GLN A 383 25.58 -22.88 -5.84
CA GLN A 383 24.91 -21.72 -6.41
C GLN A 383 23.41 -21.80 -6.25
N LYS A 384 22.76 -20.65 -6.05
CA LYS A 384 21.30 -20.55 -6.03
C LYS A 384 20.79 -19.36 -6.85
N PRO A 385 19.82 -19.56 -7.75
CA PRO A 385 19.28 -18.46 -8.56
C PRO A 385 18.64 -17.36 -7.72
N ILE A 386 19.06 -16.11 -7.94
CA ILE A 386 18.54 -14.94 -7.22
C ILE A 386 17.02 -14.78 -7.44
N LEU A 387 16.55 -15.07 -8.65
CA LEU A 387 15.14 -14.89 -9.02
C LEU A 387 14.20 -15.90 -8.35
N LYS A 388 14.72 -17.06 -7.92
CA LYS A 388 13.96 -18.16 -7.30
C LYS A 388 14.18 -18.26 -5.80
N THR A 389 15.25 -17.65 -5.29
CA THR A 389 15.65 -17.73 -3.88
C THR A 389 15.15 -16.52 -3.11
N LYS A 390 14.38 -16.77 -2.05
CA LYS A 390 13.99 -15.72 -1.09
C LYS A 390 14.96 -15.74 0.07
N LEU A 391 15.80 -14.72 0.17
CA LEU A 391 16.80 -14.62 1.22
C LEU A 391 16.11 -14.24 2.55
N PRO A 392 16.29 -15.01 3.64
CA PRO A 392 15.93 -14.60 5.00
C PRO A 392 16.90 -13.52 5.51
N ASN A 393 16.68 -13.02 6.72
CA ASN A 393 17.72 -12.23 7.40
C ASN A 393 18.92 -13.11 7.72
N SER A 394 20.11 -12.51 7.72
CA SER A 394 21.32 -13.15 8.20
C SER A 394 21.30 -13.34 9.72
N VAL A 395 22.20 -14.19 10.21
CA VAL A 395 22.45 -14.34 11.66
C VAL A 395 23.05 -13.06 12.25
N ALA A 396 23.74 -12.24 11.45
CA ALA A 396 24.24 -10.93 11.86
C ALA A 396 23.16 -10.08 12.53
N LEU A 397 21.93 -10.13 12.02
CA LEU A 397 20.82 -9.38 12.62
C LEU A 397 20.56 -9.76 14.08
N ILE A 398 20.75 -11.03 14.44
CA ILE A 398 20.58 -11.51 15.82
C ILE A 398 21.84 -11.22 16.64
N LYS A 399 23.04 -11.46 16.10
CA LYS A 399 24.31 -11.16 16.78
C LYS A 399 24.45 -9.68 17.11
N ASN A 400 24.05 -8.80 16.20
CA ASN A 400 24.07 -7.35 16.39
C ASN A 400 23.07 -6.85 17.43
N LEU A 401 22.24 -7.72 18.02
CA LEU A 401 21.40 -7.33 19.16
C LEU A 401 22.21 -7.25 20.45
N GLU A 402 23.35 -7.92 20.54
CA GLU A 402 24.21 -7.88 21.71
C GLU A 402 24.55 -6.43 22.09
N ASN A 403 24.36 -6.09 23.37
CA ASN A 403 24.47 -4.75 23.95
C ASN A 403 23.49 -3.68 23.44
N ASN A 404 22.51 -4.04 22.60
CA ASN A 404 21.50 -3.11 22.08
C ASN A 404 20.14 -3.24 22.77
N GLU A 405 19.36 -2.16 22.69
CA GLU A 405 17.98 -2.10 23.17
C GLU A 405 17.07 -2.95 22.25
N VAL A 406 16.16 -3.73 22.81
CA VAL A 406 15.15 -4.52 22.10
C VAL A 406 13.74 -4.28 22.66
N PHE A 407 12.73 -4.44 21.80
CA PHE A 407 11.33 -4.27 22.20
C PHE A 407 10.71 -5.62 22.49
N PHE A 408 10.41 -5.91 23.76
CA PHE A 408 9.84 -7.18 24.16
C PHE A 408 8.34 -7.09 24.34
N LYS A 409 7.59 -7.91 23.60
CA LYS A 409 6.14 -7.94 23.63
C LYS A 409 5.63 -9.16 24.41
N ASN A 410 4.96 -8.90 25.53
CA ASN A 410 4.36 -9.94 26.37
C ASN A 410 2.89 -9.62 26.68
N LYS A 411 1.96 -10.53 26.36
CA LYS A 411 0.50 -10.41 26.58
C LYS A 411 -0.19 -9.10 26.12
N GLY A 412 0.50 -8.25 25.37
CA GLY A 412 -0.03 -6.96 24.91
C GLY A 412 0.83 -5.77 25.33
N GLU A 413 1.63 -5.94 26.37
CA GLU A 413 2.60 -4.97 26.87
C GLU A 413 3.87 -4.96 26.01
N ILE A 414 4.48 -3.79 25.85
CA ILE A 414 5.80 -3.64 25.21
C ILE A 414 6.75 -3.04 26.24
N SER A 415 7.77 -3.80 26.63
CA SER A 415 8.89 -3.34 27.43
C SER A 415 10.12 -3.10 26.55
N ILE A 416 10.97 -2.17 26.98
CA ILE A 416 12.27 -1.91 26.37
C ILE A 416 13.29 -2.62 27.26
N LEU A 417 13.97 -3.62 26.72
CA LEU A 417 14.95 -4.45 27.42
C LEU A 417 16.31 -4.28 26.77
N LYS A 418 17.38 -4.56 27.51
CA LYS A 418 18.74 -4.62 26.92
C LYS A 418 19.09 -6.07 26.62
N CYS A 419 19.53 -6.36 25.40
CA CYS A 419 20.11 -7.66 25.10
C CYS A 419 21.56 -7.65 25.58
N VAL A 420 21.88 -8.50 26.56
CA VAL A 420 23.20 -8.54 27.19
C VAL A 420 24.13 -9.45 26.40
N GLU A 421 23.62 -10.60 25.99
CA GLU A 421 24.42 -11.62 25.31
C GLU A 421 23.53 -12.42 24.34
N VAL A 422 24.16 -12.89 23.26
CA VAL A 422 23.59 -13.85 22.32
C VAL A 422 24.52 -15.06 22.25
N SER A 423 23.98 -16.26 22.43
CA SER A 423 24.80 -17.46 22.46
C SER A 423 25.48 -17.73 21.11
N LYS A 424 26.74 -18.15 21.17
CA LYS A 424 27.59 -18.46 20.01
C LYS A 424 27.43 -19.92 19.63
N THR A 425 26.36 -20.26 18.93
CA THR A 425 26.11 -21.60 18.41
C THR A 425 25.76 -21.59 16.92
N ASP A 426 26.19 -22.63 16.21
CA ASP A 426 25.88 -22.85 14.79
C ASP A 426 24.49 -23.49 14.57
N ASP A 427 23.85 -23.96 15.63
CA ASP A 427 22.48 -24.48 15.58
C ASP A 427 21.48 -23.34 15.81
N PHE A 428 20.82 -22.91 14.73
CA PHE A 428 19.88 -21.79 14.77
C PHE A 428 18.79 -21.94 15.83
N ASN A 429 18.34 -23.17 16.11
CA ASN A 429 17.26 -23.40 17.06
C ASN A 429 17.73 -23.35 18.53
N LYS A 430 19.04 -23.44 18.76
CA LYS A 430 19.68 -23.38 20.09
C LYS A 430 20.30 -22.02 20.39
N ILE A 431 20.19 -21.06 19.49
CA ILE A 431 20.59 -19.68 19.79
C ILE A 431 19.74 -19.19 20.95
N GLU A 432 20.40 -18.69 22.00
CA GLU A 432 19.77 -18.10 23.17
C GLU A 432 20.04 -16.61 23.19
N ILE A 433 19.03 -15.83 23.56
CA ILE A 433 19.11 -14.38 23.72
C ILE A 433 18.90 -14.09 25.20
N ILE A 434 19.90 -13.50 25.84
CA ILE A 434 19.85 -13.08 27.24
C ILE A 434 19.41 -11.63 27.28
N LEU A 435 18.25 -11.40 27.90
CA LEU A 435 17.67 -10.07 28.05
C LEU A 435 17.75 -9.65 29.51
N SER A 436 18.15 -8.40 29.73
CA SER A 436 18.12 -7.74 31.02
C SER A 436 16.84 -6.92 31.15
N GLU A 437 16.10 -7.17 32.23
CA GLU A 437 14.95 -6.40 32.63
C GLU A 437 15.33 -5.45 33.76
N GLU A 438 15.37 -4.15 33.44
CA GLU A 438 15.50 -3.09 34.44
C GLU A 438 14.10 -2.76 34.98
N ASP A 439 13.76 -3.38 36.11
CA ASP A 439 12.61 -2.98 36.93
C ASP A 439 13.09 -1.96 37.98
N GLU A 440 12.43 -0.79 38.04
CA GLU A 440 12.70 0.28 39.02
C GLU A 440 12.55 -0.20 40.48
N SER A 441 11.91 -1.36 40.71
CA SER A 441 11.72 -1.98 42.02
C SER A 441 12.78 -3.02 42.41
N LEU A 442 13.65 -3.43 41.48
CA LEU A 442 14.70 -4.43 41.72
C LEU A 442 16.05 -3.75 41.98
N LYS A 443 16.81 -4.26 42.97
CA LYS A 443 18.17 -3.77 43.28
C LYS A 443 19.22 -4.17 42.22
N GLU A 444 18.95 -5.24 41.47
CA GLU A 444 19.81 -5.74 40.40
C GLU A 444 18.94 -6.15 39.19
N PRO A 445 19.44 -5.98 37.95
CA PRO A 445 18.71 -6.36 36.76
C PRO A 445 18.51 -7.87 36.67
N GLU A 446 17.28 -8.32 36.44
CA GLU A 446 16.99 -9.73 36.21
C GLU A 446 17.43 -10.13 34.79
N LEU A 447 18.24 -11.18 34.70
CA LEU A 447 18.68 -11.74 33.42
C LEU A 447 17.81 -12.95 33.07
N VAL A 448 17.11 -12.87 31.94
CA VAL A 448 16.26 -13.95 31.45
C VAL A 448 16.78 -14.45 30.10
N SER A 449 17.13 -15.74 30.04
CA SER A 449 17.50 -16.42 28.79
C SER A 449 16.26 -16.90 28.04
N TYR A 450 16.24 -16.62 26.73
CA TYR A 450 15.20 -17.09 25.81
C TYR A 450 15.80 -17.85 24.64
N ASN A 451 15.31 -19.08 24.42
CA ASN A 451 15.65 -19.84 23.22
C ASN A 451 14.98 -19.23 21.98
N LEU A 452 15.74 -19.02 20.89
CA LEU A 452 15.24 -18.46 19.63
C LEU A 452 14.07 -19.27 19.07
N LYS A 453 14.05 -20.58 19.32
CA LYS A 453 12.97 -21.47 18.87
C LYS A 453 11.60 -21.12 19.45
N ASP A 454 11.55 -20.40 20.56
CA ASP A 454 10.34 -20.03 21.28
C ASP A 454 9.91 -18.58 21.01
N LEU A 455 10.67 -17.88 20.16
CA LEU A 455 10.48 -16.47 19.85
C LEU A 455 9.95 -16.23 18.43
N ILE A 456 9.31 -15.07 18.28
CA ILE A 456 8.96 -14.44 17.01
C ILE A 456 9.66 -13.08 17.01
N ILE A 457 10.56 -12.88 16.07
CA ILE A 457 11.36 -11.65 15.98
C ILE A 457 11.01 -10.94 14.68
N LYS A 458 10.65 -9.66 14.76
CA LYS A 458 10.45 -8.81 13.58
C LYS A 458 11.46 -7.67 13.63
N PRO A 459 12.27 -7.50 12.59
CA PRO A 459 13.26 -6.44 12.55
C PRO A 459 12.65 -5.10 12.16
N ARG A 460 13.31 -4.03 12.61
CA ARG A 460 13.19 -2.64 12.15
C ARG A 460 11.90 -1.92 12.49
N TYR A 461 10.75 -2.45 12.10
CA TYR A 461 9.46 -1.79 12.28
C TYR A 461 8.80 -2.23 13.59
N ILE A 462 8.70 -1.30 14.54
CA ILE A 462 8.04 -1.52 15.83
C ILE A 462 6.65 -0.92 15.80
N TYR A 463 5.67 -1.64 16.34
CA TYR A 463 4.27 -1.25 16.38
C TYR A 463 3.72 -1.39 17.80
N LEU A 464 3.36 -0.25 18.38
CA LEU A 464 2.74 -0.10 19.69
C LEU A 464 1.24 0.13 19.52
N PRO A 465 0.39 -0.89 19.75
CA PRO A 465 -1.06 -0.68 19.78
C PRO A 465 -1.45 0.09 21.04
N ILE A 466 -2.34 1.09 20.91
CA ILE A 466 -2.85 1.87 22.04
C ILE A 466 -4.23 1.36 22.44
N ARG A 467 -4.31 0.76 23.63
CA ARG A 467 -5.54 0.15 24.13
C ARG A 467 -6.40 1.17 24.89
N LYS A 468 -7.69 0.86 24.97
CA LYS A 468 -8.63 1.63 25.82
C LYS A 468 -8.43 1.33 27.30
N ASP A 469 -7.93 0.14 27.64
CA ASP A 469 -7.65 -0.24 29.01
C ASP A 469 -6.46 0.56 29.58
N PHE A 470 -6.52 0.86 30.88
CA PHE A 470 -5.42 1.54 31.57
C PHE A 470 -4.33 0.58 32.05
N GLN A 471 -4.55 -0.74 31.95
CA GLN A 471 -3.63 -1.76 32.44
C GLN A 471 -2.26 -1.65 31.76
N HIS A 472 -2.22 -1.36 30.45
CA HIS A 472 -0.97 -1.26 29.70
C HIS A 472 -0.40 0.17 29.65
N ARG A 473 -1.08 1.16 30.26
CA ARG A 473 -0.75 2.60 30.09
C ARG A 473 0.66 2.95 30.53
N LYS A 474 1.16 2.31 31.59
CA LYS A 474 2.53 2.52 32.09
C LYS A 474 3.56 2.18 31.01
N SER A 475 3.40 1.03 30.35
CA SER A 475 4.28 0.59 29.26
C SER A 475 4.18 1.49 28.02
N GLU A 476 2.96 1.88 27.64
CA GLU A 476 2.71 2.77 26.50
C GLU A 476 3.44 4.11 26.71
N VAL A 477 3.30 4.71 27.89
CA VAL A 477 3.98 5.96 28.25
C VAL A 477 5.50 5.79 28.31
N LYS A 478 6.02 4.66 28.81
CA LYS A 478 7.46 4.37 28.84
C LYS A 478 8.05 4.37 27.41
N VAL A 479 7.41 3.68 26.48
CA VAL A 479 7.84 3.65 25.06
C VAL A 479 7.75 5.03 24.44
N MET A 480 6.69 5.80 24.69
CA MET A 480 6.58 7.14 24.10
C MET A 480 7.59 8.13 24.69
N LYS A 481 7.91 8.06 25.99
CA LYS A 481 9.01 8.84 26.60
C LYS A 481 10.36 8.49 25.98
N TRP A 482 10.59 7.20 25.70
CA TRP A 482 11.78 6.75 24.98
C TRP A 482 11.83 7.34 23.56
N LEU A 483 10.71 7.37 22.83
CA LEU A 483 10.62 8.01 21.51
C LEU A 483 10.95 9.51 21.55
N ILE A 484 10.49 10.23 22.58
CA ILE A 484 10.83 11.64 22.81
C ILE A 484 12.34 11.79 23.02
N GLY A 485 12.91 11.00 23.94
CA GLY A 485 14.34 11.08 24.28
C GLY A 485 15.26 10.78 23.09
N LYS A 486 14.89 9.83 22.25
CA LYS A 486 15.67 9.44 21.05
C LYS A 486 15.34 10.27 19.81
N LYS A 487 14.34 11.16 19.87
CA LYS A 487 13.84 11.98 18.75
C LYS A 487 13.58 11.16 17.48
N ILE A 488 12.77 10.10 17.61
CA ILE A 488 12.46 9.19 16.50
C ILE A 488 11.25 9.67 15.70
N LEU A 489 11.37 9.64 14.37
CA LEU A 489 10.25 9.90 13.47
C LEU A 489 9.17 8.84 13.68
N THR A 490 7.98 9.29 14.07
CA THR A 490 6.90 8.45 14.57
C THR A 490 5.67 8.58 13.70
N GLN A 491 5.02 7.45 13.42
CA GLN A 491 3.75 7.32 12.70
C GLN A 491 2.64 7.09 13.71
N ILE A 492 1.63 7.96 13.74
CA ILE A 492 0.51 7.87 14.67
C ILE A 492 -0.76 7.60 13.86
N TYR A 493 -1.38 6.47 14.10
CA TYR A 493 -2.67 6.10 13.53
C TYR A 493 -3.78 6.45 14.51
N LEU A 494 -4.79 7.15 14.02
CA LEU A 494 -5.92 7.64 14.82
C LEU A 494 -7.20 6.89 14.48
N LYS A 495 -8.06 6.70 15.49
CA LYS A 495 -9.42 6.17 15.40
C LYS A 495 -10.36 7.21 14.78
N LYS A 496 -10.02 7.70 13.59
CA LYS A 496 -10.79 8.66 12.82
C LYS A 496 -11.12 8.10 11.43
N PRO A 497 -12.25 8.51 10.84
CA PRO A 497 -12.61 8.11 9.49
C PRO A 497 -11.74 8.80 8.41
N VAL A 498 -11.34 10.04 8.66
CA VAL A 498 -10.42 10.84 7.82
C VAL A 498 -9.37 11.51 8.69
N ASN A 499 -8.27 12.01 8.11
CA ASN A 499 -7.14 12.55 8.87
C ASN A 499 -6.66 11.59 9.96
N ASN A 500 -6.61 10.30 9.62
CA ASN A 500 -6.38 9.21 10.56
C ASN A 500 -4.90 8.82 10.67
N PHE A 501 -4.02 9.59 10.05
CA PHE A 501 -2.59 9.36 10.02
C PHE A 501 -1.88 10.70 10.25
N GLU A 502 -0.99 10.70 11.23
CA GLU A 502 -0.07 11.80 11.50
C GLU A 502 1.35 11.24 11.56
N MET A 503 2.32 12.00 11.07
CA MET A 503 3.73 11.61 11.10
C MET A 503 4.56 12.78 11.61
N GLY A 504 5.49 12.53 12.53
CA GLY A 504 6.31 13.58 13.12
C GLY A 504 7.11 13.15 14.34
N TYR A 505 7.58 14.12 15.11
CA TYR A 505 8.34 13.90 16.34
C TYR A 505 7.50 14.26 17.56
N ILE A 506 7.35 13.29 18.48
CA ILE A 506 6.65 13.51 19.75
C ILE A 506 7.50 14.47 20.60
N GLN A 507 6.89 15.55 21.08
CA GLN A 507 7.56 16.55 21.91
C GLN A 507 7.31 16.32 23.39
N SER A 508 6.05 16.09 23.75
CA SER A 508 5.65 15.87 25.14
C SER A 508 4.36 15.06 25.21
N ILE A 509 4.15 14.45 26.37
CA ILE A 509 2.97 13.66 26.70
C ILE A 509 2.49 14.14 28.06
N ASP A 510 1.28 14.64 28.11
CA ASP A 510 0.61 14.96 29.36
C ASP A 510 -0.35 13.81 29.69
N VAL A 511 0.13 12.90 30.54
CA VAL A 511 -0.66 11.77 31.07
C VAL A 511 -0.52 11.77 32.59
N LYS A 512 -1.60 12.10 33.31
CA LYS A 512 -1.63 11.93 34.77
C LYS A 512 -1.77 10.44 35.11
N ASN A 513 -0.75 9.90 35.77
CA ASN A 513 -0.76 8.56 36.38
C ASN A 513 -1.59 8.57 37.69
N ASN A 514 -2.90 8.80 37.63
CA ASN A 514 -3.73 8.65 38.84
C ASN A 514 -4.21 7.21 38.99
N LEU A 515 -3.41 6.40 39.68
CA LEU A 515 -3.84 5.13 40.28
C LEU A 515 -4.37 5.28 41.72
N LYS A 516 -4.54 6.50 42.25
CA LYS A 516 -5.16 6.71 43.56
C LYS A 516 -6.11 7.91 43.55
N THR A 517 -7.19 7.75 44.32
CA THR A 517 -8.29 8.65 44.71
C THR A 517 -9.43 8.88 43.71
N LYS A 518 -10.51 8.12 43.94
CA LYS A 518 -11.89 8.45 43.56
C LYS A 518 -12.33 9.74 44.28
N SER A 519 -12.86 10.70 43.53
CA SER A 519 -14.00 11.53 43.96
C SER A 519 -14.78 12.00 42.73
N GLU A 520 -16.11 11.84 42.78
CA GLU A 520 -17.07 11.90 41.67
C GLU A 520 -17.50 13.33 41.27
N SER A 521 -16.58 14.27 41.11
CA SER A 521 -16.94 15.60 40.57
C SER A 521 -15.95 16.23 39.58
N GLU A 522 -14.91 15.49 39.16
CA GLU A 522 -13.90 15.97 38.17
C GLU A 522 -14.05 15.37 36.76
N GLU A 523 -15.19 14.80 36.40
CA GLU A 523 -15.41 14.17 35.07
C GLU A 523 -15.32 15.13 33.87
N LYS A 524 -15.10 16.43 34.07
CA LYS A 524 -15.06 17.45 33.00
C LYS A 524 -13.66 18.01 32.63
N ARG A 525 -12.53 17.55 33.19
CA ARG A 525 -11.19 18.12 32.83
C ARG A 525 -9.99 17.13 32.82
N HIS A 526 -10.11 15.95 32.24
CA HIS A 526 -8.95 15.03 32.12
C HIS A 526 -8.63 14.70 30.65
N VAL A 527 -8.02 15.65 29.93
CA VAL A 527 -7.57 15.44 28.56
C VAL A 527 -6.10 15.02 28.58
N ASN A 528 -5.84 13.71 28.46
CA ASN A 528 -4.48 13.21 28.21
C ASN A 528 -4.10 13.61 26.77
N LEU A 529 -3.08 14.45 26.61
CA LEU A 529 -2.68 15.01 25.31
C LEU A 529 -1.27 14.54 24.94
N LEU A 530 -1.09 14.20 23.67
CA LEU A 530 0.20 14.02 23.04
C LEU A 530 0.48 15.22 22.15
N LYS A 531 1.61 15.89 22.36
CA LYS A 531 2.07 17.00 21.52
C LYS A 531 3.05 16.48 20.48
N LEU A 532 2.74 16.68 19.21
CA LEU A 532 3.51 16.25 18.04
C LEU A 532 3.94 17.47 17.23
N ILE A 533 5.18 17.53 16.76
CA ILE A 533 5.54 18.38 15.62
C ILE A 533 5.50 17.50 14.39
N ASN A 534 4.54 17.73 13.50
CA ASN A 534 4.36 16.90 12.31
C ASN A 534 5.44 17.19 11.25
N ILE A 535 5.49 16.37 10.19
CA ILE A 535 6.43 16.55 9.07
C ILE A 535 6.23 17.85 8.27
N PHE A 536 5.15 18.61 8.53
CA PHE A 536 4.91 19.94 7.96
C PHE A 536 5.38 21.06 8.91
N GLY A 537 6.06 20.73 10.01
CA GLY A 537 6.52 21.68 11.02
C GLY A 537 5.42 22.24 11.92
N LYS A 538 4.19 21.71 11.83
CA LYS A 538 3.05 22.18 12.62
C LYS A 538 2.96 21.43 13.94
N GLU A 539 2.66 22.18 14.99
CA GLU A 539 2.34 21.61 16.30
C GLU A 539 0.90 21.08 16.30
N THR A 540 0.74 19.80 16.61
CA THR A 540 -0.55 19.10 16.67
C THR A 540 -0.73 18.52 18.07
N LEU A 541 -1.86 18.83 18.69
CA LEU A 541 -2.28 18.22 19.96
C LEU A 541 -3.24 17.06 19.67
N ILE A 542 -2.82 15.84 20.02
CA ILE A 542 -3.55 14.61 19.76
C ILE A 542 -4.10 14.07 21.08
N PRO A 543 -5.43 13.99 21.24
CA PRO A 543 -6.03 13.35 22.40
C PRO A 543 -5.68 11.86 22.44
N PHE A 544 -5.14 11.39 23.56
CA PHE A 544 -4.61 10.02 23.70
C PHE A 544 -5.66 8.95 23.34
N GLN A 545 -6.92 9.17 23.70
CA GLN A 545 -8.02 8.23 23.43
C GLN A 545 -8.28 8.00 21.94
N THR A 546 -7.93 8.97 21.10
CA THR A 546 -8.08 8.88 19.64
C THR A 546 -6.96 8.07 19.00
N ILE A 547 -5.85 7.81 19.70
CA ILE A 547 -4.75 7.03 19.15
C ILE A 547 -5.17 5.56 19.07
N GLU A 548 -5.01 4.95 17.90
CA GLU A 548 -5.15 3.52 17.67
C GLU A 548 -3.81 2.81 17.86
N SER A 549 -2.76 3.38 17.28
CA SER A 549 -1.43 2.82 17.36
C SER A 549 -0.34 3.81 17.00
N ILE A 550 0.87 3.45 17.40
CA ILE A 550 2.10 4.17 17.10
C ILE A 550 3.06 3.21 16.41
N GLY A 551 3.57 3.60 15.25
CA GLY A 551 4.59 2.87 14.49
C GLY A 551 5.87 3.71 14.36
N PHE A 552 7.02 3.06 14.35
CA PHE A 552 8.31 3.71 14.08
C PHE A 552 9.33 2.70 13.58
N GLU A 553 10.39 3.20 12.94
CA GLU A 553 11.52 2.39 12.52
C GLU A 553 12.75 2.67 13.41
N PHE A 554 13.44 1.61 13.81
CA PHE A 554 14.67 1.69 14.61
C PHE A 554 15.60 0.52 14.28
N GLU A 555 16.91 0.66 14.47
CA GLU A 555 17.90 -0.40 14.26
C GLU A 555 17.87 -1.42 15.41
N SER A 556 16.74 -2.11 15.54
CA SER A 556 16.47 -3.10 16.57
C SER A 556 15.38 -4.07 16.10
N VAL A 557 14.89 -4.90 17.01
CA VAL A 557 13.85 -5.89 16.79
C VAL A 557 12.74 -5.76 17.81
N ILE A 558 11.53 -6.15 17.40
CA ILE A 558 10.46 -6.51 18.32
C ILE A 558 10.42 -8.04 18.49
N ILE A 559 10.53 -8.49 19.73
CA ILE A 559 10.56 -9.90 20.15
C ILE A 559 9.22 -10.24 20.81
N GLN A 560 8.63 -11.38 20.47
CA GLN A 560 7.39 -11.87 21.08
C GLN A 560 7.49 -13.36 21.38
N LYS A 561 7.04 -13.81 22.57
CA LYS A 561 6.95 -15.24 22.90
C LYS A 561 5.90 -15.94 22.02
N LYS A 562 6.25 -17.10 21.43
CA LYS A 562 5.30 -17.94 20.67
C LYS A 562 4.13 -18.39 21.55
N SER A 563 4.37 -18.71 22.82
CA SER A 563 3.34 -19.12 23.79
C SER A 563 2.34 -18.02 24.11
N ALA A 564 2.75 -16.75 24.08
CA ALA A 564 1.90 -15.58 24.30
C ALA A 564 1.19 -15.07 23.03
N THR A 565 1.24 -15.82 21.93
CA THR A 565 0.69 -15.41 20.63
C THR A 565 -0.48 -16.30 20.22
N SER A 566 -1.58 -15.69 19.78
CA SER A 566 -2.76 -16.44 19.31
C SER A 566 -2.41 -17.41 18.17
N PHE A 567 -3.14 -18.53 18.08
CA PHE A 567 -2.96 -19.51 17.01
C PHE A 567 -3.10 -18.88 15.61
N THR A 568 -4.09 -18.00 15.42
CA THR A 568 -4.34 -17.27 14.16
C THR A 568 -3.15 -16.39 13.77
N SER A 569 -2.59 -15.64 14.73
CA SER A 569 -1.41 -14.80 14.50
C SER A 569 -0.18 -15.64 14.13
N ARG A 570 0.04 -16.76 14.83
CA ARG A 570 1.14 -17.69 14.53
C ARG A 570 1.04 -18.26 13.12
N LEU A 571 -0.17 -18.62 12.68
CA LEU A 571 -0.41 -19.08 11.31
C LEU A 571 -0.09 -17.98 10.29
N GLY A 572 -0.56 -16.75 10.54
CA GLY A 572 -0.24 -15.58 9.72
C GLY A 572 1.27 -15.34 9.60
N TYR A 573 2.01 -15.46 10.70
CA TYR A 573 3.48 -15.33 10.72
C TYR A 573 4.20 -16.43 9.95
N LYS A 574 3.72 -17.68 9.99
CA LYS A 574 4.27 -18.76 9.15
C LYS A 574 4.06 -18.48 7.65
N ILE A 575 2.89 -17.96 7.28
CA ILE A 575 2.61 -17.52 5.90
C ILE A 575 3.54 -16.37 5.52
N LEU A 576 3.72 -15.38 6.41
CA LEU A 576 4.63 -14.25 6.19
C LEU A 576 6.07 -14.73 5.98
N LYS A 577 6.59 -15.65 6.81
CA LYS A 577 7.93 -16.25 6.64
C LYS A 577 8.08 -16.89 5.26
N LYS A 578 7.09 -17.64 4.78
CA LYS A 578 7.11 -18.26 3.45
C LYS A 578 7.08 -17.22 2.32
N LEU A 579 6.38 -16.10 2.50
CA LEU A 579 6.21 -15.08 1.48
C LEU A 579 7.37 -14.08 1.43
N LYS A 580 7.81 -13.59 2.58
CA LYS A 580 8.84 -12.56 2.82
C LYS A 580 9.71 -12.95 4.03
N PRO A 581 10.64 -13.91 3.90
CA PRO A 581 11.43 -14.42 5.04
C PRO A 581 12.35 -13.38 5.68
N ASN A 582 12.71 -12.31 4.98
CA ASN A 582 13.46 -11.17 5.53
C ASN A 582 12.64 -10.25 6.45
N LYS A 583 11.30 -10.41 6.52
CA LYS A 583 10.45 -9.58 7.39
C LYS A 583 10.17 -10.19 8.75
N ILE A 584 10.56 -11.44 8.98
CA ILE A 584 10.27 -12.15 10.22
C ILE A 584 11.23 -13.32 10.43
N ILE A 585 11.72 -13.46 11.65
CA ILE A 585 12.45 -14.63 12.12
C ILE A 585 11.52 -15.39 13.06
N ILE A 586 11.20 -16.62 12.68
CA ILE A 586 10.39 -17.56 13.44
C ILE A 586 10.87 -18.94 13.05
N THR A 587 11.26 -19.80 13.99
CA THR A 587 11.66 -21.18 13.66
C THR A 587 10.46 -22.04 13.29
#